data_AF-A0A2D5GZI7-F1
#
_entry.id   AF-A0A2D5GZI7-F1
#
_cell.length_a   1.000
_cell.length_b   1.000
_cell.length_c   1.000
_cell.angle_alpha   90.00
_cell.angle_beta   90.00
_cell.angle_gamma   90.00
#
_symmetry.space_group_name_H-M   'P 1'
#
loop_
_entity.id
_entity.type
_entity.pdbx_description
1 polymer ?
#
loop_
_entity_poly.entity_id
_entity_poly.type
_entity_poly.pdbx_seq_one_letter_code
_entity_poly.pdbx_strand_id
1 'polypeptide(L)'
;MRHYETADSIREMIAYFLPFCDDKITLQILLRMSECLEPWDEADALYERIRQKTVIARKQNASRALAQYAFEESCAKTLYNMSKPASPYYSDAPFWVIPLGFRLACALELPDPCAFSSLLDDDSDQRFRFM
;
A
#
# COMPACT_ATOMS: atom_id res chain seq x y z
N MET A 1 9.25 18.27 5.63
CA MET A 1 9.55 17.82 4.26
C MET A 1 9.70 16.30 4.25
N ARG A 2 8.60 15.53 4.46
CA ARG A 2 8.61 14.05 4.55
C ARG A 2 7.27 13.35 4.22
N HIS A 3 6.12 13.99 4.48
CA HIS A 3 4.82 13.32 4.27
C HIS A 3 4.44 13.17 2.79
N TYR A 4 4.73 14.16 1.95
CA TYR A 4 4.41 14.08 0.52
C TYR A 4 5.14 12.92 -0.18
N GLU A 5 6.42 12.69 0.15
CA GLU A 5 7.21 11.58 -0.40
C GLU A 5 6.63 10.20 -0.08
N THR A 6 6.14 9.98 1.16
CA THR A 6 5.49 8.71 1.54
C THR A 6 4.16 8.51 0.82
N ALA A 7 3.35 9.58 0.69
CA ALA A 7 2.08 9.51 -0.02
C ALA A 7 2.29 9.24 -1.52
N ASP A 8 3.28 9.90 -2.13
CA ASP A 8 3.67 9.70 -3.51
C ASP A 8 4.18 8.27 -3.76
N SER A 9 4.96 7.72 -2.85
CA SER A 9 5.42 6.32 -2.92
C SER A 9 4.24 5.35 -2.84
N ILE A 10 3.30 5.56 -1.91
CA ILE A 10 2.08 4.73 -1.81
C ILE A 10 1.24 4.86 -3.09
N ARG A 11 1.12 6.06 -3.65
CA ARG A 11 0.40 6.33 -4.89
C ARG A 11 0.99 5.57 -6.07
N GLU A 12 2.30 5.59 -6.23
CA GLU A 12 3.04 4.81 -7.23
C GLU A 12 2.70 3.32 -7.12
N MET A 13 2.83 2.76 -5.92
CA MET A 13 2.56 1.33 -5.67
C MET A 13 1.10 0.95 -5.97
N ILE A 14 0.14 1.77 -5.53
CA ILE A 14 -1.28 1.52 -5.79
C ILE A 14 -1.56 1.58 -7.29
N ALA A 15 -1.03 2.58 -8.00
CA ALA A 15 -1.21 2.71 -9.44
C ALA A 15 -0.62 1.51 -10.19
N TYR A 16 0.53 0.99 -9.73
CA TYR A 16 1.15 -0.21 -10.29
C TYR A 16 0.29 -1.46 -10.10
N PHE A 17 -0.28 -1.69 -8.92
CA PHE A 17 -1.09 -2.90 -8.65
C PHE A 17 -2.51 -2.84 -9.23
N LEU A 18 -3.08 -1.64 -9.42
CA LEU A 18 -4.45 -1.42 -9.91
C LEU A 18 -4.87 -2.27 -11.13
N PRO A 19 -4.05 -2.40 -12.21
CA PRO A 19 -4.42 -3.21 -13.37
C PRO A 19 -4.45 -4.72 -13.10
N PHE A 20 -3.75 -5.20 -12.06
CA PHE A 20 -3.58 -6.62 -11.76
C PHE A 20 -4.56 -7.17 -10.71
N CYS A 21 -5.24 -6.30 -9.97
CA CYS A 21 -6.21 -6.69 -8.94
C CYS A 21 -7.64 -6.79 -9.50
N ASP A 22 -8.37 -7.85 -9.13
CA ASP A 22 -9.79 -8.01 -9.49
C ASP A 22 -10.68 -7.01 -8.74
N ASP A 23 -10.50 -6.90 -7.42
CA ASP A 23 -11.20 -5.93 -6.59
C ASP A 23 -10.43 -4.61 -6.59
N LYS A 24 -10.94 -3.61 -7.30
CA LYS A 24 -10.26 -2.31 -7.45
C LYS A 24 -10.81 -1.23 -6.52
N ILE A 25 -11.92 -1.49 -5.84
CA ILE A 25 -12.69 -0.44 -5.16
C ILE A 25 -11.86 0.18 -4.03
N THR A 26 -11.27 -0.65 -3.17
CA THR A 26 -10.51 -0.16 -2.02
C THR A 26 -9.18 0.47 -2.45
N LEU A 27 -8.51 -0.07 -3.48
CA LEU A 27 -7.33 0.56 -4.09
C LEU A 27 -7.64 1.94 -4.70
N GLN A 28 -8.74 2.10 -5.43
CA GLN A 28 -9.14 3.39 -6.01
C GLN A 28 -9.41 4.44 -4.93
N ILE A 29 -10.02 4.04 -3.81
CA ILE A 29 -10.24 4.92 -2.67
C ILE A 29 -8.90 5.33 -2.05
N LEU A 30 -7.99 4.38 -1.82
CA LEU A 30 -6.64 4.67 -1.29
C LEU A 30 -5.83 5.55 -2.24
N LEU A 31 -5.99 5.38 -3.56
CA LEU A 31 -5.36 6.24 -4.55
C LEU A 31 -5.80 7.69 -4.36
N ARG A 32 -7.11 7.93 -4.21
CA ARG A 32 -7.65 9.26 -3.92
C ARG A 32 -7.16 9.83 -2.58
N MET A 33 -7.04 8.99 -1.54
CA MET A 33 -6.45 9.42 -0.26
C MET A 33 -5.01 9.89 -0.41
N SER A 34 -4.22 9.18 -1.23
CA SER A 34 -2.81 9.52 -1.44
C SER A 34 -2.62 10.86 -2.17
N GLU A 35 -3.64 11.33 -2.91
CA GLU A 35 -3.64 12.62 -3.61
C GLU A 35 -3.96 13.81 -2.68
N CYS A 36 -4.72 13.58 -1.60
CA CYS A 36 -5.13 14.64 -0.67
C CYS A 36 -5.06 14.16 0.78
N LEU A 37 -4.04 14.64 1.52
CA LEU A 37 -3.79 14.28 2.93
C LEU A 37 -4.62 15.08 3.94
N GLU A 38 -5.76 15.63 3.52
CA GLU A 38 -6.71 16.23 4.46
C GLU A 38 -7.34 15.16 5.35
N PRO A 39 -7.82 15.53 6.55
CA PRO A 39 -8.58 14.62 7.40
C PRO A 39 -9.70 13.95 6.60
N TRP A 40 -9.77 12.63 6.69
CA TRP A 40 -10.75 11.82 5.98
C TRP A 40 -11.73 11.23 6.99
N ASP A 41 -12.94 11.77 7.00
CA ASP A 41 -14.00 11.33 7.91
C ASP A 41 -14.38 9.86 7.65
N GLU A 42 -14.21 9.37 6.43
CA GLU A 42 -14.51 7.98 6.06
C GLU A 42 -13.34 7.00 6.21
N ALA A 43 -12.18 7.44 6.71
CA ALA A 43 -11.00 6.57 6.79
C ALA A 43 -11.22 5.34 7.71
N ASP A 44 -11.90 5.52 8.84
CA ASP A 44 -12.25 4.42 9.74
C ASP A 44 -13.18 3.40 9.05
N ALA A 45 -14.17 3.90 8.30
CA ALA A 45 -15.09 3.06 7.53
C ALA A 45 -14.37 2.29 6.41
N LEU A 46 -13.42 2.93 5.73
CA LEU A 46 -12.57 2.28 4.74
C LEU A 46 -11.70 1.18 5.38
N TYR A 47 -11.07 1.47 6.51
CA TYR A 47 -10.26 0.49 7.24
C TYR A 47 -11.08 -0.72 7.65
N GLU A 48 -12.26 -0.52 8.26
CA GLU A 48 -13.14 -1.62 8.65
C GLU A 48 -13.60 -2.46 7.45
N ARG A 49 -13.89 -1.79 6.32
CA ARG A 49 -14.23 -2.49 5.07
C ARG A 49 -13.07 -3.37 4.59
N ILE A 50 -11.84 -2.84 4.54
CA ILE A 50 -10.65 -3.61 4.17
C ILE A 50 -10.44 -4.78 5.15
N ARG A 51 -10.59 -4.52 6.46
CA ARG A 51 -10.41 -5.52 7.49
C ARG A 51 -11.38 -6.69 7.35
N GLN A 52 -12.65 -6.41 7.08
CA GLN A 52 -13.66 -7.43 6.81
C GLN A 52 -13.30 -8.27 5.59
N LYS A 53 -12.85 -7.65 4.49
CA LYS A 53 -12.37 -8.35 3.30
C LYS A 53 -11.18 -9.27 3.63
N THR A 54 -10.21 -8.80 4.40
CA THR A 54 -9.05 -9.60 4.87
C THR A 54 -9.49 -10.83 5.65
N VAL A 55 -10.44 -10.69 6.58
CA VAL A 55 -10.97 -11.81 7.38
C VAL A 55 -11.68 -12.84 6.49
N ILE A 56 -12.49 -12.39 5.53
CA ILE A 56 -13.20 -13.27 4.59
C ILE A 56 -12.19 -14.03 3.71
N ALA A 57 -11.22 -13.32 3.11
CA ALA A 57 -10.19 -13.92 2.27
C ALA A 57 -9.38 -14.99 3.02
N ARG A 58 -9.04 -14.72 4.29
CA ARG A 58 -8.36 -15.69 5.16
C ARG A 58 -9.21 -16.94 5.39
N LYS A 59 -10.51 -16.78 5.71
CA LYS A 59 -11.43 -17.92 5.91
C LYS A 59 -11.58 -18.78 4.66
N GLN A 60 -11.51 -18.15 3.48
CA GLN A 60 -11.65 -18.81 2.19
C GLN A 60 -10.32 -19.37 1.64
N ASN A 61 -9.20 -19.19 2.35
CA ASN A 61 -7.85 -19.50 1.85
C ASN A 61 -7.54 -18.85 0.49
N ALA A 62 -8.12 -17.68 0.21
CA ALA A 62 -7.92 -16.95 -1.02
C ALA A 62 -6.60 -16.16 -0.94
N SER A 63 -5.48 -16.81 -1.28
CA SER A 63 -4.12 -16.27 -1.10
C SER A 63 -3.90 -14.92 -1.79
N ARG A 64 -4.35 -14.77 -3.05
CA ARG A 64 -4.24 -13.52 -3.82
C ARG A 64 -5.00 -12.37 -3.15
N ALA A 65 -6.28 -12.59 -2.84
CA ALA A 65 -7.11 -11.61 -2.16
C ALA A 65 -6.55 -11.25 -0.77
N LEU A 66 -6.05 -12.24 -0.02
CA LEU A 66 -5.45 -12.01 1.29
C LEU A 66 -4.19 -11.15 1.20
N ALA A 67 -3.33 -11.38 0.20
CA ALA A 67 -2.15 -10.56 -0.03
C ALA A 67 -2.53 -9.11 -0.39
N GLN A 68 -3.52 -8.95 -1.26
CA GLN A 68 -4.04 -7.64 -1.66
C GLN A 68 -4.59 -6.86 -0.47
N TYR A 69 -5.53 -7.43 0.29
CA TYR A 69 -6.16 -6.72 1.39
C TYR A 69 -5.20 -6.44 2.55
N ALA A 70 -4.17 -7.26 2.74
CA ALA A 70 -3.11 -6.96 3.70
C ALA A 70 -2.30 -5.72 3.30
N PHE A 71 -1.90 -5.64 2.02
CA PHE A 71 -1.22 -4.46 1.47
C PHE A 71 -2.09 -3.19 1.60
N GLU A 72 -3.36 -3.28 1.21
CA GLU A 72 -4.32 -2.18 1.34
C GLU A 72 -4.51 -1.73 2.80
N GLU A 73 -4.59 -2.68 3.75
CA GLU A 73 -4.73 -2.37 5.18
C GLU A 73 -3.53 -1.55 5.69
N SER A 74 -2.32 -1.87 5.23
CA SER A 74 -1.11 -1.13 5.59
C SER A 74 -1.04 0.26 4.96
N CYS A 75 -1.49 0.39 3.71
CA CYS A 75 -1.60 1.69 3.03
C CYS A 75 -2.62 2.58 3.74
N ALA A 76 -3.79 2.04 4.08
CA ALA A 76 -4.86 2.76 4.78
C ALA A 76 -4.38 3.35 6.11
N LYS A 77 -3.73 2.53 6.96
CA LYS A 77 -3.17 2.97 8.25
C LYS A 77 -2.13 4.06 8.08
N THR A 78 -1.25 3.90 7.09
CA THR A 78 -0.18 4.86 6.82
C THR A 78 -0.76 6.21 6.38
N LEU A 79 -1.65 6.22 5.38
CA LEU A 79 -2.27 7.44 4.86
C LEU A 79 -3.14 8.12 5.94
N TYR A 80 -3.88 7.34 6.72
CA TYR A 80 -4.63 7.88 7.86
C TYR A 80 -3.72 8.53 8.88
N ASN A 81 -2.64 7.88 9.32
CA ASN A 81 -1.70 8.49 10.27
C ASN A 81 -1.10 9.80 9.75
N MET A 82 -0.93 9.94 8.42
CA MET A 82 -0.41 11.15 7.79
C MET A 82 -1.39 12.32 7.76
N SER A 83 -2.71 12.07 7.82
CA SER A 83 -3.73 13.12 7.92
C SER A 83 -3.87 13.72 9.32
N LYS A 84 -3.00 13.31 10.27
CA LYS A 84 -2.95 13.77 11.67
C LYS A 84 -4.28 13.58 12.42
N PRO A 85 -4.77 12.33 12.49
CA PRO A 85 -6.02 12.01 13.15
C PRO A 85 -5.90 12.18 14.66
N ALA A 86 -7.03 12.30 15.34
CA ALA A 86 -7.08 12.34 16.80
C ALA A 86 -6.58 11.04 17.45
N SER A 87 -6.75 9.89 16.78
CA SER A 87 -6.34 8.57 17.26
C SER A 87 -5.59 7.79 16.17
N PRO A 88 -4.26 7.99 16.02
CA PRO A 88 -3.48 7.30 15.00
C PRO A 88 -3.35 5.79 15.28
N TYR A 89 -3.19 5.00 14.21
CA TYR A 89 -2.74 3.62 14.28
C TYR A 89 -1.26 3.53 14.71
N TYR A 90 -0.80 2.30 15.00
CA TYR A 90 0.60 2.04 15.30
C TYR A 90 1.55 2.67 14.28
N SER A 91 2.64 3.26 14.78
CA SER A 91 3.60 4.04 13.98
C SER A 91 4.47 3.18 13.05
N ASP A 92 4.40 1.85 13.16
CA ASP A 92 5.10 0.90 12.31
C ASP A 92 4.36 0.60 10.99
N ALA A 93 3.13 1.08 10.82
CA ALA A 93 2.34 0.84 9.59
C ALA A 93 3.10 1.16 8.28
N PRO A 94 3.88 2.25 8.18
CA PRO A 94 4.67 2.54 6.96
C PRO A 94 5.71 1.46 6.64
N PHE A 95 6.31 0.85 7.67
CA PHE A 95 7.34 -0.19 7.51
C PHE A 95 6.79 -1.45 6.83
N TRP A 96 5.49 -1.73 7.00
CA TRP A 96 4.84 -2.92 6.45
C TRP A 96 4.39 -2.76 5.00
N VAL A 97 4.33 -1.55 4.45
CA VAL A 97 3.86 -1.30 3.08
C VAL A 97 4.71 -2.05 2.04
N ILE A 98 6.04 -1.93 2.11
CA ILE A 98 6.97 -2.59 1.17
C ILE A 98 6.93 -4.12 1.28
N PRO A 99 7.09 -4.75 2.47
CA PRO A 99 7.00 -6.20 2.59
C PRO A 99 5.66 -6.77 2.11
N LEU A 100 4.56 -6.06 2.32
CA LEU A 100 3.23 -6.49 1.87
C LEU A 100 3.03 -6.27 0.37
N GLY A 101 3.60 -5.21 -0.20
CA GLY A 101 3.64 -4.97 -1.66
C GLY A 101 4.40 -6.08 -2.38
N PHE A 102 5.57 -6.46 -1.88
CA PHE A 102 6.33 -7.59 -2.41
C PHE A 102 5.53 -8.90 -2.37
N ARG A 103 4.86 -9.18 -1.24
CA ARG A 103 3.98 -10.36 -1.12
C ARG A 103 2.82 -10.35 -2.10
N LEU A 104 2.23 -9.17 -2.37
CA LEU A 104 1.18 -9.02 -3.37
C LEU A 104 1.72 -9.29 -4.78
N ALA A 105 2.87 -8.70 -5.13
CA ALA A 105 3.52 -8.93 -6.42
C ALA A 105 3.81 -10.43 -6.65
N CYS A 106 4.31 -11.14 -5.64
CA CYS A 106 4.49 -12.59 -5.71
C CYS A 106 3.16 -13.35 -5.87
N ALA A 107 2.11 -12.97 -5.14
CA ALA A 107 0.81 -13.63 -5.23
C ALA A 107 0.13 -13.43 -6.60
N LEU A 108 0.40 -12.29 -7.24
CA LEU A 108 -0.04 -11.95 -8.60
C LEU A 108 0.85 -12.55 -9.68
N GLU A 109 1.94 -13.24 -9.32
CA GLU A 109 2.90 -13.86 -10.25
C GLU A 109 3.49 -12.84 -11.24
N LEU A 110 3.79 -11.63 -10.76
CA LEU A 110 4.39 -10.59 -11.59
C LEU A 110 5.85 -10.95 -11.95
N PRO A 111 6.31 -10.66 -13.19
CA PRO A 111 7.65 -11.03 -13.65
C PRO A 111 8.79 -10.44 -12.81
N ASP A 112 8.61 -9.20 -12.35
CA ASP A 112 9.51 -8.51 -11.46
C ASP A 112 8.74 -8.13 -10.18
N PRO A 113 9.00 -8.80 -9.04
CA PRO A 113 8.29 -8.56 -7.79
C PRO A 113 8.74 -7.28 -7.07
N CYS A 114 9.73 -6.54 -7.59
CA CYS A 114 10.22 -5.28 -7.04
C CYS A 114 9.80 -4.05 -7.85
N ALA A 115 9.39 -4.22 -9.12
CA ALA A 115 9.01 -3.14 -10.03
C ALA A 115 7.79 -2.29 -9.60
N PHE A 116 7.16 -2.60 -8.46
CA PHE A 116 6.02 -1.86 -7.94
C PHE A 116 6.39 -0.55 -7.23
N SER A 117 7.69 -0.29 -6.97
CA SER A 117 8.12 0.98 -6.40
C SER A 117 9.56 1.33 -6.77
N SER A 118 9.77 2.60 -7.14
CA SER A 118 11.09 3.21 -7.28
C SER A 118 11.97 3.14 -6.03
N LEU A 119 11.38 2.93 -4.84
CA LEU A 119 12.14 2.71 -3.61
C LEU A 119 12.94 1.39 -3.60
N LEU A 120 12.61 0.48 -4.51
CA LEU A 120 13.25 -0.83 -4.67
C LEU A 120 14.18 -0.90 -5.88
N ASP A 121 14.26 0.18 -6.66
CA ASP A 121 15.20 0.25 -7.76
C ASP A 121 16.63 0.23 -7.22
N ASP A 122 17.39 -0.78 -7.61
CA ASP A 122 18.79 -0.90 -7.26
C ASP A 122 19.59 0.06 -8.14
N ASP A 123 19.73 1.33 -7.73
CA ASP A 123 20.58 2.37 -8.35
C ASP A 123 22.08 2.05 -8.16
N SER A 124 22.42 0.75 -8.22
CA SER A 124 23.76 0.19 -8.11
C SER A 124 24.67 0.65 -9.25
N ASP A 125 24.12 1.09 -10.38
CA ASP A 125 24.87 1.69 -11.49
C ASP A 125 25.40 3.11 -11.20
N GLN A 126 24.91 3.79 -10.15
CA GLN A 126 25.46 5.09 -9.71
C GLN A 126 26.50 4.96 -8.60
N ARG A 127 26.55 3.85 -7.85
CA ARG A 127 27.47 3.67 -6.71
C ARG A 127 28.92 3.37 -7.11
N PHE A 128 29.19 2.99 -8.36
CA PHE A 128 30.53 2.63 -8.84
C PHE A 128 31.14 3.58 -9.87
N ARG A 129 30.55 4.76 -10.12
CA ARG A 129 31.14 5.78 -11.02
C ARG A 129 32.24 6.65 -10.39
N PHE A 130 32.64 6.35 -9.16
CA PHE A 130 33.74 7.01 -8.46
C PHE A 130 34.78 6.00 -7.95
N MET A 131 35.27 5.13 -8.83
CA MET A 131 36.49 4.36 -8.59
C MET A 131 37.41 4.41 -9.81
#